data_AF-A0A3S4TSU7-F1
#
_entry.id   AF-A0A3S4TSU7-F1
#
_cell.length_a   1.000
_cell.length_b   1.000
_cell.length_c   1.000
_cell.angle_alpha   90.00
_cell.angle_beta   90.00
_cell.angle_gamma   90.00
#
_symmetry.space_group_name_H-M   'P 1'
#
loop_
_entity.id
_entity.type
_entity.pdbx_description
1 polymer ?
#
loop_
_entity_poly.entity_id
_entity_poly.type
_entity_poly.pdbx_seq_one_letter_code
_entity_poly.pdbx_strand_id
1 'polypeptide(L)'
;MNRVDRKLRGGIAQAGAMANIPQVTRNGASGVGVGVASYRDENAISVGYSLMSDNGKHIIKTSVGLDTRGYNMVGAGYMYQW
;
A
#
# COMPACT_ATOMS: atom_id res chain seq x y z
N MET A 1 -3.53 0.50 -28.33
CA MET A 1 -2.78 1.40 -27.41
C MET A 1 -3.53 1.66 -26.10
N ASN A 2 -4.86 1.85 -26.10
CA ASN A 2 -5.65 2.18 -24.89
C ASN A 2 -5.59 1.17 -23.72
N ARG A 3 -5.34 -0.12 -23.99
CA ARG A 3 -5.28 -1.15 -22.94
C ARG A 3 -4.02 -1.00 -22.07
N VAL A 4 -2.87 -0.67 -22.67
CA VAL A 4 -1.61 -0.51 -21.94
C VAL A 4 -1.67 0.74 -21.06
N ASP A 5 -2.13 1.86 -21.61
CA ASP A 5 -2.30 3.10 -20.86
C ASP A 5 -3.23 2.91 -19.64
N ARG A 6 -4.38 2.26 -19.80
CA ARG A 6 -5.26 1.96 -18.67
C ARG A 6 -4.64 1.01 -17.62
N LYS A 7 -3.84 0.02 -18.02
CA LYS A 7 -3.11 -0.82 -17.05
C LYS A 7 -2.10 0.00 -16.24
N LEU A 8 -1.37 0.89 -16.90
CA LEU A 8 -0.40 1.76 -16.22
C LEU A 8 -1.11 2.71 -15.24
N ARG A 9 -2.27 3.25 -15.62
CA ARG A 9 -3.11 4.06 -14.72
C ARG A 9 -3.61 3.27 -13.51
N GLY A 10 -4.04 2.02 -13.70
CA GLY A 10 -4.40 1.09 -12.63
C GLY A 10 -3.24 0.87 -11.64
N GLY A 11 -2.03 0.63 -12.16
CA GLY A 11 -0.83 0.52 -11.33
C GLY A 11 -0.49 1.79 -10.54
N ILE A 12 -0.68 2.98 -11.13
CA ILE A 12 -0.50 4.26 -10.43
C ILE A 12 -1.55 4.43 -9.32
N ALA A 13 -2.81 4.08 -9.61
CA ALA A 13 -3.86 4.08 -8.59
C ALA A 13 -3.51 3.11 -7.45
N GLN A 14 -2.99 1.91 -7.73
CA GLN A 14 -2.56 0.96 -6.69
C GLN A 14 -1.43 1.52 -5.83
N ALA A 15 -0.41 2.12 -6.44
CA ALA A 15 0.68 2.75 -5.71
C ALA A 15 0.16 3.88 -4.78
N GLY A 16 -0.76 4.71 -5.26
CA GLY A 16 -1.43 5.73 -4.45
C GLY A 16 -2.25 5.13 -3.31
N ALA A 17 -3.01 4.08 -3.58
CA ALA A 17 -3.81 3.38 -2.58
C ALA A 17 -2.93 2.78 -1.47
N MET A 18 -1.81 2.14 -1.84
CA MET A 18 -0.83 1.59 -0.90
C MET A 18 -0.15 2.67 -0.05
N ALA A 19 0.13 3.83 -0.63
CA ALA A 19 0.72 4.97 0.08
C ALA A 19 -0.23 5.55 1.14
N ASN A 20 -1.55 5.56 0.86
CA ASN A 20 -2.57 6.06 1.77
C ASN A 20 -2.90 5.10 2.93
N ILE A 21 -2.37 3.87 2.95
CA ILE A 21 -2.58 2.92 4.07
C ILE A 21 -1.87 3.48 5.32
N PRO A 22 -2.60 3.78 6.42
CA PRO A 22 -1.97 4.23 7.67
C PRO A 22 -0.98 3.20 8.22
N GLN A 23 0.09 3.68 8.83
CA GLN A 23 1.08 2.84 9.52
C GLN A 23 0.82 2.86 11.02
N VAL A 24 1.09 1.76 11.71
CA VAL A 24 1.14 1.75 13.18
C VAL A 24 2.19 2.73 13.71
N THR A 25 1.85 3.43 14.80
CA THR A 25 2.70 4.45 15.44
C THR A 25 3.04 4.12 16.90
N ARG A 26 2.54 3.00 17.42
CA ARG A 26 2.75 2.55 18.80
C ARG A 26 3.78 1.41 18.83
N ASN A 27 4.72 1.49 19.76
CA ASN A 27 5.71 0.43 19.99
C ASN A 27 5.03 -0.91 20.32
N GLY A 28 5.57 -1.99 19.75
CA GLY A 28 5.04 -3.35 19.88
C GLY A 28 3.68 -3.56 19.22
N ALA A 29 3.14 -2.56 18.51
CA ALA A 29 1.87 -2.70 17.83
C ALA A 29 2.04 -3.30 16.45
N SER A 30 1.03 -4.07 16.05
CA SER A 30 0.80 -4.44 14.67
C SER A 30 -0.62 -4.10 14.26
N GLY A 31 -0.85 -3.94 12.97
CA GLY A 31 -2.15 -3.54 12.46
C GLY A 31 -2.30 -3.83 10.98
N VAL A 32 -3.55 -4.00 10.57
CA VAL A 32 -3.97 -4.07 9.17
C VAL A 32 -4.73 -2.79 8.84
N GLY A 33 -4.43 -2.19 7.70
CA GLY A 33 -5.10 -1.02 7.17
C GLY A 33 -5.56 -1.23 5.73
N VAL A 34 -6.43 -0.36 5.28
CA VAL A 34 -6.90 -0.29 3.89
C VAL A 34 -6.69 1.12 3.35
N GLY A 35 -6.38 1.23 2.06
CA GLY A 35 -6.24 2.48 1.34
C GLY A 35 -6.90 2.37 -0.02
N VAL A 36 -7.35 3.51 -0.54
CA VAL A 36 -7.95 3.62 -1.87
C VAL A 36 -7.31 4.79 -2.61
N ALA A 37 -7.29 4.72 -3.93
CA ALA A 37 -6.94 5.87 -4.76
C ALA A 37 -7.59 5.75 -6.14
N SER A 38 -7.73 6.91 -6.78
CA SER A 38 -8.25 7.04 -8.13
C SER A 38 -7.24 7.84 -8.96
N TYR A 39 -6.95 7.36 -10.17
CA TYR A 39 -6.07 8.04 -11.10
C TYR A 39 -6.55 7.88 -12.54
N ARG A 40 -6.90 9.00 -13.19
CA ARG A 40 -7.27 9.07 -14.61
C ARG A 40 -8.25 7.96 -15.04
N ASP A 41 -9.40 7.89 -14.36
CA ASP A 41 -10.51 6.95 -14.58
C ASP A 41 -10.28 5.50 -14.14
N GLU A 42 -9.16 5.19 -13.49
CA GLU A 42 -8.91 3.89 -12.86
C GLU A 42 -8.88 4.03 -11.34
N ASN A 43 -9.47 3.07 -10.64
CA ASN A 43 -9.52 3.05 -9.19
C ASN A 43 -8.78 1.84 -8.65
N ALA A 44 -8.23 1.96 -7.46
CA ALA A 44 -7.59 0.86 -6.78
C ALA A 44 -7.90 0.86 -5.30
N ILE A 45 -7.92 -0.35 -4.75
CA ILE A 45 -8.00 -0.63 -3.32
C ILE A 45 -6.75 -1.39 -2.93
N SER A 46 -6.24 -1.15 -1.73
CA SER A 46 -5.08 -1.84 -1.20
C SER A 46 -5.23 -2.10 0.28
N VAL A 47 -4.77 -3.27 0.71
CA VAL A 47 -4.68 -3.65 2.11
C VAL A 47 -3.23 -3.77 2.49
N GLY A 48 -2.89 -3.47 3.74
CA GLY A 48 -1.51 -3.57 4.20
C GLY A 48 -1.42 -3.91 5.66
N TYR A 49 -0.33 -4.56 6.00
CA TYR A 49 0.03 -4.90 7.36
C TYR A 49 1.24 -4.05 7.77
N SER A 50 1.24 -3.55 8.99
CA SER A 50 2.42 -2.87 9.55
C SER A 50 2.66 -3.33 10.97
N LEU A 51 3.94 -3.38 11.34
CA LEU A 51 4.41 -3.78 12.64
C LEU A 51 5.55 -2.87 13.08
N MET A 52 5.53 -2.47 14.34
CA MET A 52 6.60 -1.76 15.01
C MET A 52 7.11 -2.61 16.17
N SER A 53 8.42 -2.79 16.28
CA SER A 53 9.03 -3.53 17.39
C SER A 53 8.77 -2.87 18.74
N ASP A 54 8.93 -3.63 19.82
CA ASP A 54 8.70 -3.14 21.20
C ASP A 54 9.62 -1.97 21.57
N ASN A 55 10.83 -1.94 21.03
CA ASN A 55 11.77 -0.83 21.21
C ASN A 55 11.50 0.36 20.28
N GLY A 56 10.48 0.29 19.41
CA GLY A 56 10.14 1.32 18.43
C GLY A 56 11.12 1.48 17.28
N LYS A 57 12.26 0.78 17.31
CA LYS A 57 13.36 1.02 16.37
C LYS A 57 13.17 0.35 15.02
N HIS A 58 12.42 -0.73 14.96
CA HIS A 58 12.23 -1.52 13.74
C HIS A 58 10.78 -1.45 13.30
N ILE A 59 10.56 -1.03 12.06
CA ILE A 59 9.22 -0.92 11.48
C ILE A 59 9.19 -1.71 10.17
N ILE A 60 8.18 -2.55 10.00
CA ILE A 60 7.91 -3.30 8.77
C ILE A 60 6.54 -2.89 8.26
N LYS A 61 6.43 -2.68 6.95
CA LYS A 61 5.15 -2.47 6.26
C LYS A 61 5.09 -3.40 5.05
N THR A 62 3.97 -4.07 4.86
CA THR A 62 3.67 -4.85 3.65
C THR A 62 2.31 -4.45 3.14
N SER A 63 2.09 -4.52 1.83
CA SER A 63 0.81 -4.21 1.23
C SER A 63 0.57 -4.96 -0.06
N VAL A 64 -0.70 -5.16 -0.36
CA VAL A 64 -1.20 -5.74 -1.60
C VAL A 64 -2.39 -4.91 -2.08
N GLY A 65 -2.42 -4.62 -3.37
CA GLY A 65 -3.45 -3.84 -4.03
C GLY A 65 -4.10 -4.57 -5.19
N LEU A 66 -5.31 -4.16 -5.52
CA LEU A 66 -6.08 -4.57 -6.69
C LEU A 66 -6.66 -3.32 -7.37
N ASP A 67 -6.61 -3.28 -8.69
CA ASP A 67 -7.24 -2.23 -9.48
C ASP A 67 -8.56 -2.68 -10.13
N THR A 68 -9.32 -1.73 -10.67
CA THR A 68 -10.57 -1.98 -11.43
C THR A 68 -10.41 -2.83 -12.68
N ARG A 69 -9.18 -3.21 -13.05
CA ARG A 69 -8.84 -4.05 -14.20
C ARG A 69 -8.44 -5.47 -13.81
N GLY A 70 -8.37 -5.76 -12.51
CA GLY A 70 -8.01 -7.06 -11.96
C GLY A 70 -6.50 -7.32 -11.90
N TYR A 71 -5.66 -6.29 -12.06
CA TYR A 71 -4.22 -6.45 -11.81
C TYR A 71 -3.93 -6.26 -10.33
N ASN A 72 -2.95 -7.01 -9.83
CA ASN A 72 -2.47 -6.90 -8.46
C ASN A 72 -1.10 -6.23 -8.39
N MET A 73 -0.84 -5.58 -7.26
CA MET A 73 0.46 -5.02 -6.91
C MET A 73 0.79 -5.44 -5.49
N VAL A 74 2.03 -5.83 -5.22
CA VAL A 74 2.52 -6.16 -3.87
C VAL A 74 3.75 -5.32 -3.55
N GLY A 75 3.91 -4.96 -2.28
CA GLY A 75 5.03 -4.15 -1.83
C GLY A 75 5.35 -4.40 -0.37
N ALA A 76 6.60 -4.13 -0.01
CA ALA A 76 7.06 -4.18 1.37
C ALA A 76 8.13 -3.12 1.61
N GLY A 77 8.28 -2.71 2.86
CA GLY A 77 9.27 -1.75 3.32
C GLY A 77 9.70 -2.04 4.74
N TYR A 78 10.94 -1.66 5.04
CA TYR A 78 11.53 -1.74 6.37
C TYR A 78 12.18 -0.41 6.72
N MET A 79 12.08 -0.01 7.97
CA MET A 79 12.69 1.21 8.49
C MET A 79 13.34 0.92 9.85
N TYR A 80 14.54 1.46 10.02
CA TYR A 80 15.19 1.56 11.33
C TYR A 80 15.21 3.04 11.77
N GLN A 81 14.79 3.30 13.00
CA GLN A 81 14.85 4.64 13.62
C GLN A 81 15.56 4.58 14.98
N TRP A 82 16.24 5.67 15.36
CA TRP A 82 16.99 5.80 16.62
C TRP A 82 16.47 6.94 17.49
#